data_AF-B3S5T3-F1
#
_entry.id   AF-B3S5T3-F1
#
_cell.length_a   1.000
_cell.length_b   1.000
_cell.length_c   1.000
_cell.angle_alpha   90.00
_cell.angle_beta   90.00
_cell.angle_gamma   90.00
#
_symmetry.space_group_name_H-M   'P 1'
#
loop_
_entity.id
_entity.type
_entity.pdbx_description
1 polymer ?
#
loop_
_entity_poly.entity_id
_entity_poly.type
_entity_poly.pdbx_seq_one_letter_code
_entity_poly.pdbx_strand_id
1 'polypeptide(L)'
;VKNQGRWLQHFFDDVSNIYTSTKDNNLNFIIVDYDSNDIDVETALKRSPLPKYQIITKKGKFRKTAAIQSALDAIDDPNSIVLTLDLHLEIPVNFFQSIRKHCIKGRMAFAPLVLRLNCGASPDRPNGRFWEPEGFGLLGMYKSDFDRIGGMNTKDFGEGWGGEDTETLDRILQQQIEVERIRAPKFFHFYHSKKGLWNFDEISGKKKHVRVRIIKRIIVKRGNKIIRVVNMPS
;
A
#
# COMPACT_ATOMS: atom_id res chain seq x y z
N VAL A 1 10.31 2.66 4.01
CA VAL A 1 10.99 1.43 4.47
C VAL A 1 12.13 1.81 5.40
N LYS A 2 12.42 1.00 6.42
CA LYS A 2 13.58 1.12 7.30
C LYS A 2 14.04 -0.28 7.71
N ASN A 3 15.24 -0.68 7.33
CA ASN A 3 15.85 -1.95 7.74
C ASN A 3 14.97 -3.19 7.48
N GLN A 4 14.40 -3.26 6.28
CA GLN A 4 13.62 -4.41 5.81
C GLN A 4 14.10 -4.91 4.45
N GLY A 5 15.41 -4.92 4.24
CA GLY A 5 16.05 -5.21 2.96
C GLY A 5 15.61 -6.53 2.33
N ARG A 6 15.46 -7.58 3.13
CA ARG A 6 14.96 -8.89 2.64
C ARG A 6 13.54 -8.80 2.07
N TRP A 7 12.65 -8.09 2.75
CA TRP A 7 11.28 -7.91 2.28
C TRP A 7 11.21 -6.95 1.10
N LEU A 8 12.06 -5.93 1.06
CA LEU A 8 12.16 -5.04 -0.08
C LEU A 8 12.65 -5.77 -1.33
N GLN A 9 13.65 -6.65 -1.21
CA GLN A 9 14.10 -7.50 -2.32
C GLN A 9 12.99 -8.45 -2.76
N HIS A 10 12.30 -9.12 -1.83
CA HIS A 10 11.16 -9.97 -2.16
C HIS A 10 10.07 -9.22 -2.93
N PHE A 11 9.73 -8.01 -2.47
CA PHE A 11 8.79 -7.13 -3.17
C PHE A 11 9.27 -6.80 -4.58
N PHE A 12 10.55 -6.45 -4.77
CA PHE A 12 11.10 -6.17 -6.10
C PHE A 12 11.05 -7.39 -7.01
N ASP A 13 11.36 -8.58 -6.51
CA ASP A 13 11.29 -9.82 -7.28
C ASP A 13 9.84 -10.09 -7.72
N ASP A 14 8.89 -9.91 -6.81
CA ASP A 14 7.46 -10.13 -7.06
C ASP A 14 6.92 -9.15 -8.11
N VAL A 15 7.13 -7.84 -7.93
CA VAL A 15 6.67 -6.85 -8.92
C VAL A 15 7.41 -6.94 -10.26
N SER A 16 8.64 -7.46 -10.26
CA SER A 16 9.41 -7.75 -11.48
C SER A 16 8.83 -8.94 -12.24
N ASN A 17 8.39 -9.98 -11.55
CA ASN A 17 7.68 -11.12 -12.14
C ASN A 17 6.36 -10.66 -12.77
N ILE A 18 5.62 -9.80 -12.08
CA ILE A 18 4.37 -9.22 -12.60
C ILE A 18 4.66 -8.39 -13.85
N TYR A 19 5.64 -7.49 -13.81
CA TYR A 19 6.01 -6.68 -14.97
C TYR A 19 6.47 -7.55 -16.14
N THR A 20 7.30 -8.56 -15.89
CA THR A 20 7.79 -9.45 -16.94
C THR A 20 6.66 -10.23 -17.61
N SER A 21 5.64 -10.62 -16.83
CA SER A 21 4.46 -11.33 -17.30
C SER A 21 3.45 -10.45 -18.04
N THR A 22 3.31 -9.18 -17.62
CA THR A 22 2.25 -8.28 -18.11
C THR A 22 2.72 -7.21 -19.10
N LYS A 23 4.02 -6.89 -19.09
CA LYS A 23 4.65 -5.80 -19.86
C LYS A 23 3.97 -4.45 -19.64
N ASP A 24 3.50 -4.20 -18.42
CA ASP A 24 2.76 -2.99 -18.08
C ASP A 24 3.68 -1.79 -17.86
N ASN A 25 3.90 -1.02 -18.93
CA ASN A 25 4.73 0.20 -18.92
C ASN A 25 4.10 1.40 -18.18
N ASN A 26 2.88 1.23 -17.67
CA ASN A 26 2.18 2.23 -16.87
C ASN A 26 2.41 2.03 -15.37
N LEU A 27 3.25 1.08 -14.96
CA LEU A 27 3.66 0.95 -13.56
C LEU A 27 4.82 1.91 -13.26
N ASN A 28 4.73 2.56 -12.10
CA ASN A 28 5.81 3.39 -11.58
C ASN A 28 5.88 3.23 -10.06
N PHE A 29 7.08 2.97 -9.55
CA PHE A 29 7.32 2.64 -8.14
C PHE A 29 7.99 3.80 -7.43
N ILE A 30 7.43 4.24 -6.30
CA ILE A 30 8.07 5.26 -5.45
C ILE A 30 8.44 4.60 -4.14
N ILE A 31 9.76 4.51 -3.89
CA ILE A 31 10.32 3.92 -2.67
C ILE A 31 10.79 5.05 -1.77
N VAL A 32 10.17 5.17 -0.60
CA VAL A 32 10.60 6.11 0.43
C VAL A 32 11.43 5.36 1.47
N ASP A 33 12.75 5.49 1.38
CA ASP A 33 13.69 4.84 2.29
C ASP A 33 14.07 5.76 3.45
N TYR A 34 14.09 5.24 4.67
CA TYR A 34 14.46 5.96 5.87
C TYR A 34 15.92 5.65 6.25
N ASP A 35 16.84 5.66 5.29
CA ASP A 35 18.27 5.40 5.52
C ASP A 35 18.50 3.96 6.00
N SER A 36 18.02 2.97 5.22
CA SER A 36 18.19 1.55 5.54
C SER A 36 19.65 1.13 5.36
N ASN A 37 20.18 0.37 6.31
CA ASN A 37 21.58 -0.09 6.28
C ASN A 37 21.75 -1.55 5.83
N ASP A 38 20.64 -2.27 5.64
CA ASP A 38 20.61 -3.69 5.33
C ASP A 38 20.36 -3.99 3.84
N ILE A 39 20.21 -2.96 3.01
CA ILE A 39 20.08 -3.06 1.55
C ILE A 39 20.51 -1.76 0.87
N ASP A 40 21.16 -1.88 -0.28
CA ASP A 40 21.31 -0.77 -1.23
C ASP A 40 20.11 -0.77 -2.19
N VAL A 41 19.13 0.10 -1.88
CA VAL A 41 17.87 0.23 -2.63
C VAL A 41 18.11 0.60 -4.09
N GLU A 42 19.08 1.48 -4.35
CA GLU A 42 19.36 1.96 -5.70
C GLU A 42 19.97 0.86 -6.55
N THR A 43 20.96 0.15 -6.02
CA THR A 43 21.57 -0.99 -6.70
C THR A 43 20.56 -2.11 -6.94
N ALA A 44 19.66 -2.39 -5.98
CA ALA A 44 18.62 -3.40 -6.14
C ALA A 44 17.63 -3.03 -7.26
N LEU A 45 17.16 -1.77 -7.31
CA LEU A 45 16.26 -1.30 -8.37
C LEU A 45 16.92 -1.29 -9.74
N LYS A 46 18.19 -0.84 -9.84
CA LYS A 46 18.96 -0.86 -11.10
C LYS A 46 19.13 -2.26 -11.70
N ARG A 47 19.14 -3.29 -10.86
CA ARG A 47 19.21 -4.70 -11.30
C ARG A 47 17.84 -5.27 -11.69
N SER A 48 16.76 -4.63 -11.30
CA SER A 48 15.40 -5.09 -11.59
C SER A 48 14.98 -4.73 -13.03
N PRO A 49 14.07 -5.49 -13.66
CA PRO A 49 13.49 -5.13 -14.95
C PRO A 49 12.42 -4.01 -14.85
N LEU A 50 12.21 -3.40 -13.69
CA LEU A 50 11.11 -2.46 -13.48
C LEU A 50 11.24 -1.22 -14.38
N PRO A 51 10.17 -0.79 -15.06
CA PRO A 51 10.27 0.19 -16.14
C PRO A 51 10.54 1.61 -15.64
N LYS A 52 9.99 1.97 -14.48
CA LYS A 52 10.08 3.32 -13.91
C LYS A 52 10.05 3.25 -12.38
N TYR A 53 10.99 3.91 -11.73
CA TYR A 53 11.03 4.02 -10.28
C TYR A 53 11.59 5.38 -9.83
N GLN A 54 11.31 5.74 -8.59
CA GLN A 54 11.87 6.89 -7.88
C GLN A 54 12.23 6.47 -6.46
N ILE A 55 13.32 7.04 -5.94
CA ILE A 55 13.79 6.79 -4.58
C ILE A 55 13.78 8.13 -3.85
N ILE A 56 13.15 8.16 -2.68
CA ILE A 56 13.14 9.32 -1.78
C ILE A 56 13.79 8.88 -0.47
N THR A 57 14.95 9.45 -0.15
CA THR A 57 15.65 9.14 1.09
C THR A 57 15.28 10.14 2.18
N LYS A 58 14.96 9.62 3.37
CA LYS A 58 14.70 10.37 4.59
C LYS A 58 15.63 9.90 5.70
N LYS A 59 15.95 10.79 6.64
CA LYS A 59 16.74 10.46 7.83
C LYS A 59 15.84 10.32 9.04
N GLY A 60 16.35 9.63 10.07
CA GLY A 60 15.67 9.46 11.35
C GLY A 60 14.81 8.20 11.43
N LYS A 61 13.90 8.18 12.39
CA LYS A 61 13.01 7.05 12.63
C LYS A 61 11.91 6.97 11.58
N PHE A 62 11.44 5.76 11.32
CA PHE A 62 10.40 5.52 10.33
C PHE A 62 9.07 6.15 10.74
N ARG A 63 8.40 6.83 9.80
CA ARG A 63 7.09 7.44 9.99
C ARG A 63 6.19 7.15 8.79
N LYS A 64 5.19 6.28 8.97
CA LYS A 64 4.33 5.76 7.88
C LYS A 64 3.67 6.88 7.08
N THR A 65 2.91 7.74 7.74
CA THR A 65 2.12 8.80 7.11
C THR A 65 3.01 9.81 6.41
N ALA A 66 4.14 10.19 7.00
CA ALA A 66 5.12 11.09 6.39
C ALA A 66 5.81 10.46 5.17
N ALA A 67 6.07 9.16 5.19
CA ALA A 67 6.59 8.44 4.05
C ALA A 67 5.60 8.47 2.87
N ILE A 68 4.35 8.08 3.11
CA ILE A 68 3.30 8.13 2.08
C ILE A 68 3.12 9.55 1.56
N GLN A 69 3.04 10.56 2.45
CA GLN A 69 2.83 11.94 2.03
C GLN A 69 3.95 12.40 1.10
N SER A 70 5.21 12.12 1.41
CA SER A 70 6.32 12.48 0.52
C SER A 70 6.28 11.76 -0.82
N ALA A 71 5.75 10.54 -0.87
CA ALA A 71 5.51 9.86 -2.15
C ALA A 71 4.34 10.48 -2.91
N LEU A 72 3.26 10.91 -2.23
CA LEU A 72 2.16 11.66 -2.83
C LEU A 72 2.67 12.99 -3.41
N ASP A 73 3.48 13.73 -2.66
CA ASP A 73 4.03 15.03 -3.08
C ASP A 73 4.91 14.94 -4.32
N ALA A 74 5.53 13.77 -4.57
CA ALA A 74 6.35 13.52 -5.76
C ALA A 74 5.54 13.16 -7.03
N ILE A 75 4.20 13.09 -6.94
CA ILE A 75 3.31 12.75 -8.05
C ILE A 75 2.62 14.01 -8.56
N ASP A 76 3.05 14.48 -9.74
CA ASP A 76 2.48 15.69 -10.37
C ASP A 76 1.13 15.43 -11.06
N ASP A 77 0.93 14.23 -11.62
CA ASP A 77 -0.27 13.93 -12.40
C ASP A 77 -1.47 13.59 -11.48
N PRO A 78 -2.50 14.44 -11.40
CA PRO A 78 -3.66 14.21 -10.55
C PRO A 78 -4.52 13.03 -11.03
N ASN A 79 -4.33 12.55 -12.26
CA ASN A 79 -5.08 11.42 -12.83
C ASN A 79 -4.40 10.06 -12.60
N SER A 80 -3.22 10.04 -11.98
CA SER A 80 -2.56 8.81 -11.59
C SER A 80 -3.32 8.12 -10.45
N ILE A 81 -3.41 6.79 -10.49
CA ILE A 81 -3.91 6.00 -9.36
C ILE A 81 -2.73 5.74 -8.44
N VAL A 82 -2.82 6.21 -7.21
CA VAL A 82 -1.86 5.91 -6.15
C VAL A 82 -2.32 4.67 -5.42
N LEU A 83 -1.42 3.72 -5.27
CA LEU A 83 -1.64 2.47 -4.56
C LEU A 83 -0.63 2.37 -3.41
N THR A 84 -1.12 2.38 -2.18
CA THR A 84 -0.27 2.08 -1.02
C THR A 84 -0.19 0.56 -0.83
N LEU A 85 1.02 0.03 -0.67
CA LEU A 85 1.27 -1.41 -0.44
C LEU A 85 2.18 -1.65 0.76
N ASP A 86 2.02 -2.85 1.32
CA ASP A 86 2.91 -3.44 2.31
C ASP A 86 4.07 -4.18 1.63
N LEU A 87 5.20 -4.30 2.32
CA LEU A 87 6.36 -5.08 1.91
C LEU A 87 6.16 -6.60 2.06
N HIS A 88 5.34 -7.03 2.99
CA HIS A 88 5.20 -8.44 3.38
C HIS A 88 4.10 -9.14 2.57
N LEU A 89 4.09 -8.94 1.26
CA LEU A 89 3.02 -9.42 0.39
C LEU A 89 3.52 -10.40 -0.67
N GLU A 90 2.65 -11.30 -1.08
CA GLU A 90 2.73 -11.96 -2.38
C GLU A 90 1.56 -11.47 -3.24
N ILE A 91 1.87 -10.81 -4.35
CA ILE A 91 0.95 -10.04 -5.17
C ILE A 91 0.55 -10.86 -6.41
N PRO A 92 -0.76 -11.05 -6.67
CA PRO A 92 -1.17 -11.81 -7.85
C PRO A 92 -0.90 -11.02 -9.14
N VAL A 93 -0.58 -11.72 -10.24
CA VAL A 93 -0.19 -11.12 -11.53
C VAL A 93 -1.23 -10.12 -12.09
N ASN A 94 -2.51 -10.33 -11.81
CA ASN A 94 -3.60 -9.45 -12.27
C ASN A 94 -3.92 -8.31 -11.29
N PHE A 95 -3.15 -8.14 -10.21
CA PHE A 95 -3.46 -7.22 -9.13
C PHE A 95 -3.59 -5.77 -9.58
N PHE A 96 -2.59 -5.24 -10.31
CA PHE A 96 -2.61 -3.87 -10.81
C PHE A 96 -3.79 -3.61 -11.76
N GLN A 97 -4.17 -4.59 -12.59
CA GLN A 97 -5.37 -4.47 -13.41
C GLN A 97 -6.65 -4.41 -12.56
N SER A 98 -6.70 -5.17 -11.47
CA SER A 98 -7.78 -5.08 -10.49
C SER A 98 -7.84 -3.68 -9.86
N ILE A 99 -6.71 -3.10 -9.45
CA ILE A 99 -6.68 -1.73 -8.93
C ILE A 99 -7.29 -0.74 -9.94
N ARG A 100 -6.88 -0.77 -11.22
CA ARG A 100 -7.43 0.13 -12.25
C ARG A 100 -8.93 -0.01 -12.45
N LYS A 101 -9.43 -1.25 -12.31
CA LYS A 101 -10.83 -1.58 -12.54
C LYS A 101 -11.75 -1.04 -11.44
N HIS A 102 -11.26 -1.00 -10.20
CA HIS A 102 -12.08 -0.65 -9.03
C HIS A 102 -11.81 0.78 -8.51
N CYS A 103 -10.80 1.48 -9.04
CA CYS A 103 -10.61 2.91 -8.75
C CYS A 103 -11.34 3.79 -9.77
N ILE A 104 -12.29 4.61 -9.30
CA ILE A 104 -13.04 5.58 -10.11
C ILE A 104 -12.84 6.98 -9.53
N LYS A 105 -12.26 7.89 -10.32
CA LYS A 105 -11.90 9.25 -9.89
C LYS A 105 -13.12 9.97 -9.30
N GLY A 106 -12.96 10.53 -8.10
CA GLY A 106 -13.98 11.29 -7.39
C GLY A 106 -15.11 10.46 -6.79
N ARG A 107 -15.11 9.13 -6.98
CA ARG A 107 -16.26 8.27 -6.64
C ARG A 107 -15.90 6.98 -5.89
N MET A 108 -14.82 6.30 -6.27
CA MET A 108 -14.52 4.97 -5.73
C MET A 108 -13.01 4.79 -5.51
N ALA A 109 -12.64 4.50 -4.27
CA ALA A 109 -11.35 3.96 -3.90
C ALA A 109 -11.46 2.44 -3.70
N PHE A 110 -10.34 1.75 -3.82
CA PHE A 110 -10.29 0.30 -3.72
C PHE A 110 -9.32 -0.16 -2.63
N ALA A 111 -9.82 -0.91 -1.67
CA ALA A 111 -9.04 -1.47 -0.58
C ALA A 111 -9.11 -3.00 -0.63
N PRO A 112 -8.18 -3.67 -1.34
CA PRO A 112 -8.21 -5.13 -1.51
C PRO A 112 -8.00 -5.86 -0.19
N LEU A 113 -8.73 -6.95 0.01
CA LEU A 113 -8.56 -7.82 1.17
C LEU A 113 -7.46 -8.85 0.88
N VAL A 114 -6.47 -8.90 1.77
CA VAL A 114 -5.42 -9.92 1.79
C VAL A 114 -5.79 -11.09 2.68
N LEU A 115 -5.25 -12.25 2.35
CA LEU A 115 -5.28 -13.42 3.21
C LEU A 115 -4.02 -13.44 4.07
N ARG A 116 -4.17 -13.30 5.39
CA ARG A 116 -3.03 -13.36 6.31
C ARG A 116 -2.58 -14.80 6.53
N LEU A 117 -1.28 -15.01 6.41
CA LEU A 117 -0.60 -16.25 6.74
C LEU A 117 -0.19 -16.24 8.22
N ASN A 118 -0.32 -17.37 8.89
CA ASN A 118 0.25 -17.57 10.23
C ASN A 118 1.76 -17.78 10.16
N CYS A 119 2.43 -17.68 11.30
CA CYS A 119 3.83 -18.05 11.43
C CYS A 119 4.06 -19.48 10.91
N GLY A 120 5.05 -19.66 10.03
CA GLY A 120 5.39 -20.95 9.42
C GLY A 120 4.47 -21.40 8.27
N ALA A 121 3.41 -20.65 7.94
CA ALA A 121 2.57 -20.94 6.78
C ALA A 121 3.19 -20.38 5.49
N SER A 122 2.87 -21.01 4.36
CA SER A 122 3.30 -20.57 3.02
C SER A 122 2.12 -20.46 2.05
N PRO A 123 2.29 -19.78 0.91
CA PRO A 123 1.31 -19.71 -0.17
C PRO A 123 0.88 -21.08 -0.71
N ASP A 124 1.77 -22.07 -0.68
CA ASP A 124 1.48 -23.45 -1.07
C ASP A 124 0.78 -24.25 0.02
N ARG A 125 1.02 -23.90 1.29
CA ARG A 125 0.41 -24.54 2.47
C ARG A 125 -0.16 -23.50 3.42
N PRO A 126 -1.27 -22.85 3.06
CA PRO A 126 -1.77 -21.75 3.86
C PRO A 126 -2.71 -22.34 4.93
N ASN A 127 -2.17 -22.86 6.03
CA ASN A 127 -2.98 -23.38 7.13
C ASN A 127 -3.25 -22.28 8.17
N GLY A 128 -4.46 -22.27 8.77
CA GLY A 128 -4.82 -21.36 9.87
C GLY A 128 -5.19 -19.92 9.50
N ARG A 129 -5.74 -19.68 8.30
CA ARG A 129 -5.91 -18.35 7.69
C ARG A 129 -7.11 -17.55 8.23
N PHE A 130 -7.00 -16.22 8.16
CA PHE A 130 -8.15 -15.32 8.16
C PHE A 130 -7.98 -14.23 7.09
N TRP A 131 -9.09 -13.82 6.47
CA TRP A 131 -9.12 -12.62 5.64
C TRP A 131 -9.04 -11.42 6.57
N GLU A 132 -8.10 -10.50 6.34
CA GLU A 132 -7.92 -9.30 7.14
C GLU A 132 -9.08 -8.31 6.87
N PRO A 133 -10.12 -8.25 7.72
CA PRO A 133 -11.28 -7.42 7.43
C PRO A 133 -11.06 -5.97 7.85
N GLU A 134 -10.13 -5.70 8.77
CA GLU A 134 -9.94 -4.41 9.44
C GLU A 134 -8.72 -3.64 8.90
N GLY A 135 -7.85 -4.28 8.11
CA GLY A 135 -6.73 -3.64 7.45
C GLY A 135 -7.16 -2.73 6.28
N PHE A 136 -6.80 -1.45 6.34
CA PHE A 136 -6.99 -0.47 5.25
C PHE A 136 -5.67 0.09 4.71
N GLY A 137 -4.52 -0.41 5.16
CA GLY A 137 -3.20 0.05 4.69
C GLY A 137 -2.93 -0.22 3.21
N LEU A 138 -3.68 -1.13 2.59
CA LEU A 138 -3.71 -1.35 1.15
C LEU A 138 -4.85 -0.53 0.55
N LEU A 139 -4.51 0.55 -0.15
CA LEU A 139 -5.49 1.49 -0.68
C LEU A 139 -5.06 1.99 -2.06
N GLY A 140 -5.90 1.74 -3.05
CA GLY A 140 -5.84 2.34 -4.38
C GLY A 140 -6.83 3.50 -4.48
N MET A 141 -6.37 4.69 -4.86
CA MET A 141 -7.22 5.87 -5.05
C MET A 141 -6.54 6.87 -6.00
N TYR A 142 -7.29 7.74 -6.67
CA TYR A 142 -6.67 8.76 -7.53
C TYR A 142 -5.88 9.77 -6.71
N LYS A 143 -4.78 10.28 -7.28
CA LYS A 143 -4.00 11.36 -6.67
C LYS A 143 -4.87 12.58 -6.36
N SER A 144 -5.75 12.98 -7.29
CA SER A 144 -6.71 14.08 -7.03
C SER A 144 -7.62 13.84 -5.85
N ASP A 145 -7.98 12.58 -5.58
CA ASP A 145 -8.86 12.21 -4.47
C ASP A 145 -8.08 12.19 -3.14
N PHE A 146 -6.79 11.80 -3.16
CA PHE A 146 -5.87 12.01 -2.05
C PHE A 146 -5.74 13.50 -1.70
N ASP A 147 -5.59 14.36 -2.71
CA ASP A 147 -5.50 15.80 -2.50
C ASP A 147 -6.78 16.39 -1.93
N ARG A 148 -7.93 15.91 -2.42
CA ARG A 148 -9.26 16.31 -1.95
C ARG A 148 -9.52 15.97 -0.49
N ILE A 149 -8.98 14.85 0.02
CA ILE A 149 -9.07 14.51 1.45
C ILE A 149 -8.00 15.24 2.29
N GLY A 150 -7.08 15.98 1.68
CA GLY A 150 -5.99 16.69 2.35
C GLY A 150 -4.73 15.85 2.58
N GLY A 151 -4.52 14.79 1.81
CA GLY A 151 -3.34 13.91 1.91
C GLY A 151 -3.35 13.01 3.15
N MET A 152 -2.17 12.68 3.66
CA MET A 152 -1.99 11.91 4.89
C MET A 152 -1.82 12.84 6.09
N ASN A 153 -2.40 12.48 7.23
CA ASN A 153 -2.21 13.22 8.46
C ASN A 153 -0.80 12.92 9.04
N THR A 154 0.17 13.79 8.74
CA THR A 154 1.55 13.65 9.22
C THR A 154 1.79 14.34 10.56
N LYS A 155 0.80 15.05 11.12
CA LYS A 155 0.91 15.78 12.38
C LYS A 155 0.51 14.90 13.56
N ASP A 156 -0.62 14.23 13.45
CA ASP A 156 -1.18 13.43 14.55
C ASP A 156 -0.58 12.01 14.59
N PHE A 157 -0.07 11.52 13.47
CA PHE A 157 0.62 10.23 13.39
C PHE A 157 2.14 10.44 13.37
N GLY A 158 2.75 10.20 14.52
CA GLY A 158 4.18 10.36 14.82
C GLY A 158 5.02 9.18 14.35
N GLU A 159 5.69 8.53 15.30
CA GLU A 159 6.55 7.35 15.09
C GLU A 159 5.86 6.04 15.50
N GLY A 160 4.67 6.14 16.13
CA GLY A 160 3.84 5.02 16.54
C GLY A 160 3.06 4.34 15.40
N TRP A 161 2.49 3.17 15.72
CA TRP A 161 1.74 2.34 14.79
C TRP A 161 0.23 2.37 15.05
N GLY A 162 -0.54 2.51 13.98
CA GLY A 162 -1.97 2.21 13.94
C GLY A 162 -2.89 3.42 14.10
N GLY A 163 -4.06 3.32 13.47
CA GLY A 163 -5.12 4.33 13.48
C GLY A 163 -5.13 5.24 12.26
N GLU A 164 -4.01 5.38 11.55
CA GLU A 164 -3.87 6.24 10.37
C GLU A 164 -4.69 5.75 9.19
N ASP A 165 -4.78 4.44 9.01
CA ASP A 165 -5.56 3.84 7.93
C ASP A 165 -7.07 4.07 8.16
N THR A 166 -7.54 3.99 9.41
CA THR A 166 -8.93 4.27 9.80
C THR A 166 -9.26 5.75 9.70
N GLU A 167 -8.35 6.63 10.12
CA GLU A 167 -8.52 8.09 9.99
C GLU A 167 -8.59 8.51 8.52
N THR A 168 -7.75 7.92 7.67
CA THR A 168 -7.77 8.16 6.22
C THR A 168 -9.09 7.69 5.62
N LEU A 169 -9.57 6.50 6.01
CA LEU A 169 -10.87 5.98 5.59
C LEU A 169 -12.01 6.92 5.96
N ASP A 170 -12.02 7.45 7.18
CA ASP A 170 -13.05 8.40 7.64
C ASP A 170 -13.09 9.65 6.74
N ARG A 171 -11.93 10.20 6.37
CA ARG A 171 -11.85 11.37 5.47
C ARG A 171 -12.30 11.05 4.05
N ILE A 172 -12.00 9.85 3.54
CA ILE A 172 -12.49 9.38 2.23
C ILE A 172 -14.03 9.34 2.23
N LEU A 173 -14.62 8.77 3.27
CA LEU A 173 -16.08 8.67 3.40
C LEU A 173 -16.75 10.03 3.59
N GLN A 174 -16.13 10.97 4.31
CA GLN A 174 -16.60 12.36 4.43
C GLN A 174 -16.64 13.08 3.08
N GLN A 175 -15.73 12.72 2.17
CA GLN A 175 -15.75 13.18 0.78
C GLN A 175 -16.71 12.37 -0.11
N GLN A 176 -17.59 11.54 0.44
CA GLN A 176 -18.56 10.74 -0.33
C GLN A 176 -17.90 9.86 -1.41
N ILE A 177 -16.64 9.45 -1.18
CA ILE A 177 -15.94 8.48 -2.02
C ILE A 177 -16.21 7.09 -1.41
N GLU A 178 -16.78 6.20 -2.21
CA GLU A 178 -17.04 4.82 -1.80
C GLU A 178 -15.72 4.04 -1.70
N VAL A 179 -15.65 3.08 -0.78
CA VAL A 179 -14.49 2.18 -0.65
C VAL A 179 -14.92 0.75 -0.92
N GLU A 180 -14.50 0.22 -2.05
CA GLU A 180 -14.79 -1.17 -2.41
C GLU A 180 -13.74 -2.11 -1.80
N ARG A 181 -14.21 -3.20 -1.19
CA ARG A 181 -13.37 -4.24 -0.57
C ARG A 181 -13.67 -5.59 -1.19
N ILE A 182 -12.71 -6.13 -1.93
CA ILE A 182 -12.82 -7.44 -2.59
C ILE A 182 -11.71 -8.35 -2.09
N ARG A 183 -12.05 -9.61 -1.83
CA ARG A 183 -11.10 -10.70 -1.57
C ARG A 183 -10.31 -11.00 -2.83
N ALA A 184 -9.04 -10.64 -2.85
CA ALA A 184 -8.16 -10.90 -4.00
C ALA A 184 -7.62 -12.35 -3.90
N PRO A 185 -7.91 -13.22 -4.88
CA PRO A 185 -7.35 -14.57 -4.89
C PRO A 185 -5.82 -14.53 -5.00
N LYS A 186 -5.15 -15.45 -4.29
CA LYS A 186 -3.68 -15.55 -4.26
C LYS A 186 -2.97 -14.25 -3.84
N PHE A 187 -3.64 -13.43 -3.04
CA PHE A 187 -3.06 -12.23 -2.45
C PHE A 187 -2.80 -12.50 -0.97
N PHE A 188 -1.54 -12.70 -0.63
CA PHE A 188 -1.13 -13.14 0.71
C PHE A 188 -0.38 -12.06 1.44
N HIS A 189 -0.55 -12.03 2.76
CA HIS A 189 0.26 -11.23 3.66
C HIS A 189 1.03 -12.16 4.58
N PHE A 190 2.36 -12.12 4.50
CA PHE A 190 3.24 -12.98 5.28
C PHE A 190 3.23 -12.57 6.75
N TYR A 191 3.27 -13.56 7.63
CA TYR A 191 3.49 -13.31 9.05
C TYR A 191 4.83 -12.59 9.25
N HIS A 192 4.79 -11.48 9.96
CA HIS A 192 5.99 -10.82 10.45
C HIS A 192 5.76 -10.31 11.88
N SER A 193 6.86 -10.25 12.63
CA SER A 193 6.89 -9.59 13.93
C SER A 193 6.87 -8.08 13.73
N LYS A 194 6.28 -7.35 14.68
CA LYS A 194 6.35 -5.88 14.72
C LYS A 194 7.52 -5.36 15.56
N LYS A 195 8.28 -6.26 16.20
CA LYS A 195 9.39 -5.92 17.10
C LYS A 195 10.49 -5.21 16.31
N GLY A 196 10.91 -4.04 16.78
CA GLY A 196 11.98 -3.25 16.16
C GLY A 196 11.54 -2.37 14.97
N LEU A 197 10.26 -2.41 14.58
CA LEU A 197 9.69 -1.56 13.53
C LEU A 197 9.02 -0.31 14.09
N TRP A 198 8.44 -0.42 15.30
CA TRP A 198 7.58 0.60 15.90
C TRP A 198 7.87 0.76 17.39
N ASN A 199 7.77 1.99 17.87
CA ASN A 199 7.70 2.30 19.30
C ASN A 199 6.24 2.17 19.75
N PHE A 200 5.94 1.17 20.57
CA PHE A 200 4.58 0.90 21.04
C PHE A 200 4.13 1.82 22.19
N ASP A 201 5.03 2.64 22.72
CA ASP A 201 4.78 3.49 23.89
C ASP A 201 3.94 4.76 23.60
N GLU A 202 3.60 5.05 22.34
CA GLU A 202 2.80 6.23 21.94
C GLU A 202 1.29 5.93 21.70
N ILE A 203 0.81 4.73 22.05
CA ILE A 203 -0.51 4.23 21.59
C ILE A 203 -1.72 4.73 22.42
N SER A 204 -1.53 5.54 23.47
CA SER A 204 -2.66 5.97 24.31
C SER A 204 -3.44 7.17 23.73
N GLY A 205 -4.35 6.92 22.79
CA GLY A 205 -5.39 7.90 22.51
C GLY A 205 -6.16 7.73 21.21
N LYS A 206 -7.40 7.23 21.31
CA LYS A 206 -8.48 7.30 20.30
C LYS A 206 -8.50 6.21 19.22
N LYS A 207 -8.75 4.96 19.63
CA LYS A 207 -9.46 3.99 18.77
C LYS A 207 -10.92 4.45 18.60
N LYS A 208 -11.22 5.25 17.57
CA LYS A 208 -12.61 5.48 17.14
C LYS A 208 -13.07 4.26 16.33
N HIS A 209 -14.12 3.59 16.80
CA HIS A 209 -14.76 2.51 16.07
C HIS A 209 -15.64 3.10 14.97
N VAL A 210 -15.36 2.74 13.72
CA VAL A 210 -16.13 3.18 12.54
C VAL A 210 -16.92 1.99 12.03
N ARG A 211 -18.25 2.10 11.98
CA ARG A 211 -19.12 1.11 11.33
C ARG A 211 -19.04 1.29 9.82
N VAL A 212 -18.25 0.47 9.14
CA VAL A 212 -18.20 0.42 7.68
C VAL A 212 -19.47 -0.23 7.13
N ARG A 213 -20.32 0.52 6.42
CA ARG A 213 -21.42 -0.03 5.63
C ARG A 213 -20.88 -0.47 4.26
N ILE A 214 -20.82 -1.78 4.03
CA ILE A 214 -20.44 -2.38 2.75
C ILE A 214 -21.63 -2.26 1.78
N ILE A 215 -21.46 -1.52 0.69
CA ILE A 215 -22.43 -1.47 -0.43
C ILE A 215 -21.96 -2.44 -1.53
N LYS A 216 -22.89 -3.22 -2.11
CA LYS A 216 -22.63 -4.20 -3.18
C LYS A 216 -23.07 -3.67 -4.56
N ARG A 217 -22.23 -3.92 -5.59
CA ARG A 217 -22.43 -3.81 -7.08
C ARG A 217 -22.29 -2.38 -7.65
N ILE A 218 -21.90 -2.07 -8.91
CA ILE A 218 -21.70 -2.74 -10.23
C ILE A 218 -20.43 -2.12 -10.88
N ILE A 219 -19.60 -2.88 -11.60
CA ILE A 219 -18.38 -2.38 -12.26
C ILE A 219 -18.58 -2.21 -13.77
N VAL A 220 -18.31 -1.00 -14.30
CA VAL A 220 -18.25 -0.68 -15.74
C VAL A 220 -16.83 -0.21 -16.12
N LYS A 221 -16.43 -0.47 -17.37
CA LYS A 221 -15.06 -0.71 -17.91
C LYS A 221 -14.24 0.55 -18.30
N ARG A 222 -12.90 0.37 -18.39
CA ARG A 222 -11.88 0.90 -19.35
C ARG A 222 -10.83 1.95 -18.90
N GLY A 223 -9.56 1.65 -19.23
CA GLY A 223 -8.47 2.62 -19.48
C GLY A 223 -7.06 2.12 -19.15
N ASN A 224 -6.09 2.32 -20.06
CA ASN A 224 -4.64 2.25 -19.78
C ASN A 224 -4.27 3.42 -18.85
N LYS A 225 -4.03 3.17 -17.56
CA LYS A 225 -3.77 4.23 -16.56
C LYS A 225 -2.50 3.95 -15.78
N ILE A 226 -1.81 4.99 -15.35
CA ILE A 226 -0.58 4.86 -14.57
C ILE A 226 -0.93 4.49 -13.13
N ILE A 227 -0.30 3.41 -12.61
CA ILE A 227 -0.35 3.06 -11.20
C ILE A 227 0.97 3.47 -10.57
N ARG A 228 0.89 4.30 -9.54
CA ARG A 228 1.99 4.73 -8.68
C ARG A 228 1.96 3.90 -7.41
N VAL A 229 2.90 2.99 -7.26
CA VAL A 229 2.96 2.11 -6.07
C VAL A 229 3.82 2.79 -5.02
N VAL A 230 3.21 3.10 -3.88
CA VAL A 230 3.86 3.68 -2.69
C VAL A 230 4.02 2.57 -1.67
N ASN A 231 5.27 2.23 -1.38
CA ASN A 231 5.57 1.13 -0.50
C ASN A 231 5.65 1.57 0.98
N MET A 232 5.15 0.72 1.87
CA MET A 232 5.11 0.91 3.31
C MET A 232 5.55 -0.35 4.07
N PRO A 233 6.39 -0.22 5.10
CA PRO A 233 6.51 -1.25 6.12
C PRO A 233 5.26 -1.26 7.00
N SER A 234 4.84 -2.45 7.42
CA SER A 234 3.71 -2.71 8.34
C SER A 234 4.08 -2.77 9.81
#